data_AF-A0A8H3LR63-F1
#
_entry.id   AF-A0A8H3LR63-F1
#
_cell.length_a   1.000
_cell.length_b   1.000
_cell.length_c   1.000
_cell.angle_alpha   90.00
_cell.angle_beta   90.00
_cell.angle_gamma   90.00
#
_symmetry.space_group_name_H-M   'P 1'
#
loop_
_entity.id
_entity.type
_entity.pdbx_description
1 polymer ?
#
loop_
_entity_poly.entity_id
_entity_poly.type
_entity_poly.pdbx_seq_one_letter_code
_entity_poly.pdbx_strand_id
1 'polypeptide(L)'
;MSSKMQITNVTNDWVEEAISKKFIKYYEYKDFQNIEEISNDELGKIYRTNWKNLKQYFVLKSFDLDNIFIKRIIQKLKLHQEVNFLKNIILSFGITYKENHNYQLNEYLLVMEFVDNQKCLKEIFKNFNWEDRMTEEFQTNINYNLKSDYVDFTSMNNLLYGKSSQFIQNFDKINIKEEKPTTQGISKNIFEEDLNIIVDELVNLYFKELNIGKEVITRKKVVLDYFNDHHINLQEIYYWLLNNQTDSNSICLLGYFNYHGMGINTDKQIAFELYQKASELENFVAQYYLIYMYMVGRDIDKNYDKAFKMSRRLSERKYPCGINMLAYCYEYGIGTSINAYRTFELFQKTAGLGNVIGINRLGRCYENGIGTEVNELKAFELYQKAADLGNIEAADLDNAVAQYNLALIYEYGKGVEKNVDKAIHWYKISANQGYTDAQDKLNELLKK
;
A
#
# COMPACT_ATOMS: atom_id res chain seq x y z
N MET A 1 7.06 46.74 26.31
CA MET A 1 7.17 47.04 24.86
C MET A 1 7.77 45.81 24.20
N SER A 2 6.93 44.99 23.55
CA SER A 2 7.39 43.82 22.79
C SER A 2 7.86 44.31 21.43
N SER A 3 9.17 44.28 21.20
CA SER A 3 9.76 44.57 19.90
C SER A 3 9.47 43.40 18.96
N LYS A 4 8.50 43.60 18.05
CA LYS A 4 8.42 42.85 16.80
C LYS A 4 9.75 43.03 16.07
N MET A 5 10.57 41.99 16.06
CA MET A 5 11.76 41.93 15.20
C MET A 5 11.37 41.13 13.97
N GLN A 6 11.23 41.84 12.84
CA GLN A 6 11.08 41.24 11.51
C GLN A 6 12.37 40.46 11.21
N ILE A 7 12.26 39.15 11.04
CA ILE A 7 13.31 38.31 10.47
C ILE A 7 12.94 38.10 9.01
N THR A 8 13.59 38.84 8.12
CA THR A 8 13.58 38.57 6.68
C THR A 8 14.74 37.63 6.37
N ASN A 9 14.45 36.34 6.09
CA ASN A 9 15.25 35.45 5.24
C ASN A 9 14.44 34.17 4.91
N VAL A 10 14.33 33.87 3.61
CA VAL A 10 13.21 33.17 2.93
C VAL A 10 13.27 31.62 2.98
N THR A 11 13.65 30.95 4.07
CA THR A 11 13.82 29.47 4.00
C THR A 11 13.35 28.59 5.16
N ASN A 12 12.74 29.11 6.23
CA ASN A 12 12.42 28.28 7.42
C ASN A 12 10.96 28.31 7.92
N ASP A 13 10.04 28.89 7.14
CA ASP A 13 8.62 29.07 7.51
C ASP A 13 7.95 27.77 8.00
N TRP A 14 8.34 26.62 7.44
CA TRP A 14 7.74 25.32 7.75
C TRP A 14 8.19 24.72 9.09
N VAL A 15 9.41 25.04 9.56
CA VAL A 15 9.91 24.59 10.87
C VAL A 15 9.22 25.38 11.97
N GLU A 16 9.12 26.70 11.79
CA GLU A 16 8.38 27.59 12.68
C GLU A 16 6.89 27.25 12.70
N GLU A 17 6.32 26.88 11.55
CA GLU A 17 4.97 26.34 11.45
C GLU A 17 4.84 25.00 12.20
N ALA A 18 5.80 24.08 12.07
CA ALA A 18 5.77 22.81 12.79
C ALA A 18 5.89 22.98 14.32
N ILE A 19 6.69 23.95 14.77
CA ILE A 19 6.80 24.34 16.18
C ILE A 19 5.49 24.96 16.67
N SER A 20 4.94 25.93 15.94
CA SER A 20 3.70 26.64 16.31
C SER A 20 2.48 25.72 16.33
N LYS A 21 2.40 24.76 15.39
CA LYS A 21 1.38 23.70 15.36
C LYS A 21 1.67 22.55 16.34
N LYS A 22 2.75 22.64 17.13
CA LYS A 22 3.18 21.64 18.14
C LYS A 22 3.44 20.24 17.58
N PHE A 23 3.74 20.14 16.28
CA PHE A 23 4.11 18.88 15.65
C PHE A 23 5.49 18.40 16.07
N ILE A 24 6.34 19.32 16.52
CA ILE A 24 7.67 19.02 17.06
C ILE A 24 7.85 19.85 18.32
N LYS A 25 8.48 19.25 19.33
CA LYS A 25 8.83 19.97 20.55
C LYS A 25 9.98 20.94 20.25
N TYR A 26 9.77 22.20 20.54
CA TYR A 26 10.84 23.19 20.51
C TYR A 26 11.49 23.31 21.88
N TYR A 27 12.82 23.36 21.90
CA TYR A 27 13.62 23.64 23.07
C TYR A 27 14.30 24.99 22.90
N GLU A 28 14.12 25.87 23.88
CA GLU A 28 14.84 27.15 23.95
C GLU A 28 16.34 26.88 24.10
N TYR A 29 17.16 27.35 23.15
CA TYR A 29 18.59 27.01 23.13
C TYR A 29 19.33 27.46 24.41
N LYS A 30 18.94 28.61 24.96
CA LYS A 30 19.46 29.15 26.23
C LYS A 30 19.25 28.24 27.45
N ASP A 31 18.33 27.27 27.37
CA ASP A 31 18.07 26.33 28.46
C ASP A 31 19.09 25.18 28.51
N PHE A 32 19.97 25.08 27.50
CA PHE A 32 21.08 24.14 27.44
C PHE A 32 22.35 24.72 28.07
N GLN A 33 23.04 23.91 28.87
CA GLN A 33 24.25 24.27 29.63
C GLN A 33 25.33 23.20 29.49
N ASN A 34 26.59 23.57 29.77
CA ASN A 34 27.76 22.68 29.60
C ASN A 34 27.85 22.11 28.16
N ILE A 35 27.61 22.97 27.17
CA ILE A 35 27.64 22.57 25.75
C ILE A 35 29.10 22.32 25.36
N GLU A 36 29.44 21.06 25.11
CA GLU A 36 30.77 20.62 24.72
C GLU A 36 30.72 19.89 23.37
N GLU A 37 31.53 20.33 22.40
CA GLU A 37 31.66 19.64 21.12
C GLU A 37 32.38 18.30 21.31
N ILE A 38 31.74 17.20 20.91
CA ILE A 38 32.27 15.84 21.08
C ILE A 38 32.69 15.20 19.76
N SER A 39 32.15 15.67 18.64
CA SER A 39 32.49 15.21 17.29
C SER A 39 32.18 16.30 16.25
N ASN A 40 32.92 16.30 15.14
CA ASN A 40 32.68 17.13 13.97
C ASN A 40 33.01 16.30 12.73
N ASP A 41 32.03 16.11 11.86
CA ASP A 41 32.13 15.33 10.62
C ASP A 41 31.50 16.11 9.45
N GLU A 42 31.59 15.57 8.23
CA GLU A 42 31.01 16.18 7.01
C GLU A 42 29.49 16.37 7.11
N LEU A 43 28.80 15.69 8.05
CA LEU A 43 27.36 15.79 8.26
C LEU A 43 27.00 16.82 9.36
N GLY A 44 27.99 17.44 10.01
CA GLY A 44 27.82 18.51 10.99
C GLY A 44 28.40 18.20 12.38
N LYS A 45 28.19 19.11 13.32
CA LYS A 45 28.77 19.07 14.67
C LYS A 45 27.86 18.38 15.67
N ILE A 46 28.46 17.64 16.59
CA ILE A 46 27.76 16.99 17.70
C ILE A 46 28.22 17.61 19.01
N TYR A 47 27.26 18.08 19.79
CA TYR A 47 27.48 18.65 21.11
C TYR A 47 26.81 17.80 22.18
N ARG A 48 27.51 17.60 23.29
CA ARG A 48 26.94 17.12 24.55
C ARG A 48 26.48 18.31 25.38
N THR A 49 25.35 18.20 26.06
CA THR A 49 24.80 19.27 26.89
C THR A 49 23.93 18.74 28.03
N ASN A 50 23.56 19.62 28.96
CA ASN A 50 22.53 19.40 29.99
C ASN A 50 21.39 20.40 29.81
N TRP A 51 20.14 19.98 30.01
CA TRP A 51 18.99 20.88 29.93
C TRP A 51 18.48 21.26 31.32
N LYS A 52 18.27 22.55 31.60
CA LYS A 52 17.67 23.08 32.84
C LYS A 52 18.18 22.46 34.15
N ASN A 53 19.49 22.24 34.25
CA ASN A 53 20.16 21.62 35.41
C ASN A 53 19.71 20.17 35.71
N LEU A 54 19.13 19.46 34.75
CA LEU A 54 18.86 18.03 34.88
C LEU A 54 20.17 17.24 34.86
N LYS A 55 20.19 16.12 35.62
CA LYS A 55 21.33 15.17 35.62
C LYS A 55 21.42 14.34 34.34
N GLN A 56 20.40 14.41 33.47
CA GLN A 56 20.38 13.77 32.16
C GLN A 56 21.26 14.53 31.16
N TYR A 57 21.88 13.76 30.27
CA TYR A 57 22.66 14.31 29.16
C TYR A 57 21.82 14.34 27.90
N PHE A 58 21.92 15.46 27.20
CA PHE A 58 21.34 15.65 25.87
C PHE A 58 22.47 15.77 24.85
N VAL A 59 22.13 15.43 23.62
CA VAL A 59 22.95 15.59 22.44
C VAL A 59 22.27 16.58 21.51
N LEU A 60 23.02 17.56 21.04
CA LEU A 60 22.62 18.46 19.97
C LEU A 60 23.44 18.09 18.72
N LYS A 61 22.78 17.70 17.62
CA LYS A 61 23.45 17.50 16.32
C LYS A 61 23.07 18.66 15.40
N SER A 62 24.08 19.37 14.90
CA SER A 62 23.91 20.25 13.74
C SER A 62 23.98 19.40 12.49
N PHE A 63 23.19 19.80 11.48
CA PHE A 63 23.19 19.17 10.17
C PHE A 63 23.51 20.25 9.15
N ASP A 64 24.52 20.00 8.32
CA ASP A 64 24.90 20.89 7.22
C ASP A 64 24.15 20.49 5.94
N LEU A 65 22.83 20.28 6.07
CA LEU A 65 22.04 19.53 5.09
C LEU A 65 20.87 20.36 4.56
N ASP A 66 20.64 20.24 3.25
CA ASP A 66 19.57 20.92 2.52
C ASP A 66 18.20 20.75 3.19
N ASN A 67 17.34 21.76 3.04
CA ASN A 67 16.00 21.84 3.62
C ASN A 67 15.14 20.56 3.48
N ILE A 68 15.37 19.77 2.41
CA ILE A 68 14.71 18.50 2.14
C ILE A 68 15.01 17.46 3.22
N PHE A 69 16.24 17.39 3.71
CA PHE A 69 16.66 16.41 4.71
C PHE A 69 16.07 16.72 6.09
N ILE A 70 16.06 17.99 6.48
CA ILE A 70 15.41 18.44 7.71
C ILE A 70 13.91 18.11 7.64
N LYS A 71 13.25 18.30 6.48
CA LYS A 71 11.83 17.96 6.28
C LYS A 71 11.54 16.47 6.50
N ARG A 72 12.45 15.59 6.07
CA ARG A 72 12.36 14.13 6.30
C ARG A 72 12.51 13.76 7.79
N ILE A 73 13.47 14.36 8.49
CA ILE A 73 13.63 14.17 9.94
C ILE A 73 12.35 14.60 10.67
N ILE A 74 11.81 15.76 10.32
CA ILE A 74 10.60 16.31 10.92
C ILE A 74 9.36 15.44 10.65
N GLN A 75 9.21 14.86 9.46
CA GLN A 75 8.13 13.92 9.16
C GLN A 75 8.25 12.61 9.95
N LYS A 76 9.46 12.07 10.14
CA LYS A 76 9.67 10.87 10.98
C LYS A 76 9.31 11.14 12.45
N LEU A 77 9.61 12.35 12.95
CA LEU A 77 9.18 12.81 14.28
C LEU A 77 7.66 13.05 14.39
N LYS A 78 6.98 13.40 13.29
CA LYS A 78 5.50 13.53 13.23
C LYS A 78 4.79 12.17 13.30
N LEU A 79 5.35 11.14 12.66
CA LEU A 79 4.74 9.81 12.56
C LEU A 79 4.97 8.94 13.81
N HIS A 80 5.99 9.24 14.62
CA HIS A 80 6.30 8.52 15.85
C HIS A 80 6.59 9.50 16.98
N GLN A 81 5.73 9.53 18.01
CA GLN A 81 6.19 9.98 19.32
C GLN A 81 7.19 8.93 19.82
N GLU A 82 8.47 9.30 19.85
CA GLU A 82 9.63 8.50 20.29
C GLU A 82 10.18 7.51 19.25
N VAL A 83 11.13 7.98 18.44
CA VAL A 83 12.01 7.11 17.64
C VAL A 83 13.01 6.46 18.60
N ASN A 84 12.78 5.20 18.96
CA ASN A 84 13.66 4.42 19.83
C ASN A 84 14.74 3.70 19.02
N PHE A 85 15.94 4.28 18.94
CA PHE A 85 17.12 3.54 18.49
C PHE A 85 17.78 2.88 19.71
N LEU A 86 17.90 1.55 19.73
CA LEU A 86 18.67 0.83 20.75
C LEU A 86 19.71 -0.07 20.05
N LYS A 87 20.96 -0.20 20.53
CA LYS A 87 21.45 -0.16 21.91
C LYS A 87 21.97 1.21 22.42
N ASN A 88 21.48 1.56 23.62
CA ASN A 88 21.77 2.71 24.50
C ASN A 88 21.15 4.04 24.04
N ILE A 89 19.89 4.20 24.50
CA ILE A 89 18.76 4.95 23.94
C ILE A 89 19.12 6.40 23.59
N ILE A 90 19.01 6.73 22.30
CA ILE A 90 18.81 8.09 21.81
C ILE A 90 17.32 8.29 21.53
N LEU A 91 16.65 9.07 22.36
CA LEU A 91 15.29 9.53 22.11
C LEU A 91 15.34 10.90 21.47
N SER A 92 14.93 11.00 20.21
CA SER A 92 14.81 12.30 19.53
C SER A 92 13.52 12.98 20.00
N PHE A 93 13.67 14.13 20.65
CA PHE A 93 12.54 14.82 21.26
C PHE A 93 12.07 16.04 20.50
N GLY A 94 12.92 16.63 19.67
CA GLY A 94 12.59 17.90 19.05
C GLY A 94 13.78 18.68 18.53
N ILE A 95 13.61 19.98 18.39
CA ILE A 95 14.62 20.85 17.78
C ILE A 95 14.88 22.08 18.64
N THR A 96 16.06 22.67 18.47
CA THR A 96 16.44 23.94 19.08
C THR A 96 17.10 24.83 18.04
N TYR A 97 17.16 26.12 18.32
CA TYR A 97 17.65 27.14 17.39
C TYR A 97 18.82 27.90 17.99
N LYS A 98 19.99 27.84 17.33
CA LYS A 98 21.20 28.52 17.77
C LYS A 98 21.45 29.76 16.92
N GLU A 99 21.35 30.94 17.55
CA GLU A 99 21.72 32.22 16.91
C GLU A 99 23.25 32.33 16.80
N ASN A 100 23.76 32.56 15.58
CA ASN A 100 25.17 32.82 15.34
C ASN A 100 25.40 34.34 15.25
N HIS A 101 26.18 34.91 16.17
CA HIS A 101 26.43 36.37 16.21
C HIS A 101 27.36 36.90 15.09
N ASN A 102 27.83 36.05 14.17
CA ASN A 102 28.85 36.38 13.16
C ASN A 102 28.34 36.32 11.70
N TYR A 103 27.08 36.64 11.43
CA TYR A 103 26.50 36.74 10.07
C TYR A 103 26.54 35.45 9.22
N GLN A 104 26.92 34.30 9.79
CA GLN A 104 26.70 32.99 9.17
C GLN A 104 25.37 32.42 9.67
N LEU A 105 24.66 31.78 8.74
CA LEU A 105 23.28 31.27 8.85
C LEU A 105 22.93 30.72 10.24
N ASN A 106 21.73 31.04 10.71
CA ASN A 106 21.20 30.49 11.95
C ASN A 106 20.95 28.98 11.80
N GLU A 107 21.38 28.17 12.77
CA GLU A 107 21.38 26.71 12.67
C GLU A 107 20.29 26.08 13.55
N TYR A 108 19.45 25.24 12.94
CA TYR A 108 18.60 24.32 13.70
C TYR A 108 19.41 23.09 14.14
N LEU A 109 19.26 22.71 15.40
CA LEU A 109 19.90 21.53 15.97
C LEU A 109 18.84 20.53 16.42
N LEU A 110 19.08 19.26 16.15
CA LEU A 110 18.22 18.18 16.66
C LEU A 110 18.56 17.90 18.12
N VAL A 111 17.53 17.85 18.97
CA VAL A 111 17.65 17.59 20.41
C VAL A 111 17.34 16.12 20.68
N MET A 112 18.32 15.43 21.24
CA MET A 112 18.29 14.01 21.53
C MET A 112 18.62 13.77 23.00
N GLU A 113 17.83 12.99 23.73
CA GLU A 113 18.21 12.53 25.07
C GLU A 113 19.05 11.26 24.95
N PHE A 114 20.12 11.16 25.73
CA PHE A 114 21.02 10.02 25.70
C PHE A 114 21.08 9.32 27.06
N VAL A 115 20.83 8.00 27.05
CA VAL A 115 20.86 7.15 28.24
C VAL A 115 22.17 6.33 28.28
N ASP A 116 23.17 6.86 28.97
CA ASP A 116 24.30 6.19 29.66
C ASP A 116 25.76 6.30 29.11
N ASN A 117 26.63 6.60 30.09
CA ASN A 117 28.10 6.64 30.27
C ASN A 117 29.08 7.14 29.18
N GLN A 118 29.89 8.11 29.63
CA GLN A 118 30.77 9.05 28.90
C GLN A 118 31.76 8.47 27.87
N LYS A 119 32.07 7.17 27.88
CA LYS A 119 33.05 6.57 26.96
C LYS A 119 32.46 6.14 25.62
N CYS A 120 31.16 5.83 25.56
CA CYS A 120 30.55 5.22 24.37
C CYS A 120 30.20 6.22 23.25
N LEU A 121 29.98 7.49 23.57
CA LEU A 121 29.46 8.50 22.63
C LEU A 121 30.34 8.71 21.40
N LYS A 122 31.66 8.81 21.57
CA LYS A 122 32.59 9.04 20.46
C LYS A 122 32.68 7.85 19.51
N GLU A 123 32.73 6.62 20.04
CA GLU A 123 32.79 5.41 19.21
C GLU A 123 31.47 5.10 18.52
N ILE A 124 30.33 5.37 19.18
CA ILE A 124 29.01 5.23 18.56
C ILE A 124 28.92 6.14 17.34
N PHE A 125 29.14 7.45 17.49
CA PHE A 125 28.95 8.39 16.37
C PHE A 125 30.00 8.29 15.27
N LYS A 126 31.22 7.84 15.58
CA LYS A 126 32.26 7.61 14.56
C LYS A 126 31.90 6.44 13.62
N ASN A 127 31.11 5.47 14.11
CA ASN A 127 30.65 4.31 13.34
C ASN A 127 29.16 4.41 12.94
N PHE A 128 28.50 5.52 13.24
CA PHE A 128 27.06 5.73 12.98
C PHE A 128 26.89 6.41 11.62
N ASN A 129 26.65 5.64 10.55
CA ASN A 129 26.24 6.23 9.28
C ASN A 129 24.73 6.55 9.34
N TRP A 130 24.43 7.85 9.41
CA TRP A 130 23.07 8.38 9.57
C TRP A 130 22.21 8.13 8.34
N GLU A 131 22.79 8.15 7.15
CA GLU A 131 22.07 7.82 5.91
C GLU A 131 21.79 6.32 5.82
N ASP A 132 22.79 5.47 6.08
CA ASP A 132 22.63 4.01 5.96
C ASP A 132 21.61 3.46 6.93
N ARG A 133 21.59 3.84 8.22
CA ARG A 133 20.60 3.29 9.18
C ARG A 133 19.18 3.80 9.00
N MET A 134 19.01 5.06 8.60
CA MET A 134 17.67 5.56 8.23
C MET A 134 17.13 4.84 6.98
N THR A 135 18.02 4.24 6.17
CA THR A 135 17.71 3.46 4.97
C THR A 135 17.65 1.94 5.23
N GLU A 136 18.42 1.38 6.17
CA GLU A 136 18.46 -0.05 6.54
C GLU A 136 17.28 -0.48 7.42
N GLU A 137 16.67 0.42 8.21
CA GLU A 137 15.34 0.19 8.80
C GLU A 137 14.26 0.01 7.71
N PHE A 138 14.55 0.37 6.46
CA PHE A 138 13.71 0.11 5.29
C PHE A 138 14.00 -1.25 4.62
N GLN A 139 15.17 -1.86 4.83
CA GLN A 139 15.54 -3.14 4.20
C GLN A 139 15.41 -4.36 5.13
N THR A 140 15.45 -4.20 6.45
CA THR A 140 15.50 -5.34 7.39
C THR A 140 14.13 -5.80 7.90
N ASN A 141 13.16 -6.00 7.01
CA ASN A 141 11.96 -6.81 7.31
C ASN A 141 11.46 -7.69 6.15
N ILE A 142 12.32 -7.95 5.15
CA ILE A 142 12.08 -8.98 4.13
C ILE A 142 13.21 -9.99 4.18
N ASN A 143 13.16 -10.87 5.18
CA ASN A 143 13.46 -12.31 5.10
C ASN A 143 13.54 -12.87 6.52
N TYR A 144 12.59 -13.74 6.90
CA TYR A 144 12.85 -15.11 7.35
C TYR A 144 11.52 -15.78 7.73
N ASN A 145 11.11 -16.77 6.93
CA ASN A 145 10.07 -17.73 7.27
C ASN A 145 10.72 -19.02 7.82
N LEU A 146 10.23 -19.47 8.98
CA LEU A 146 10.17 -20.85 9.49
C LEU A 146 11.48 -21.64 9.78
N LYS A 147 11.89 -21.69 11.06
CA LYS A 147 11.79 -22.87 11.98
C LYS A 147 12.71 -22.74 13.21
N SER A 148 12.12 -23.03 14.38
CA SER A 148 12.67 -23.71 15.57
C SER A 148 14.00 -23.23 16.16
N ASP A 149 13.96 -22.54 17.31
CA ASP A 149 14.21 -23.12 18.65
C ASP A 149 14.51 -22.02 19.69
N TYR A 150 13.77 -22.08 20.82
CA TYR A 150 14.03 -21.45 22.13
C TYR A 150 14.47 -19.96 22.19
N VAL A 151 13.57 -19.07 22.63
CA VAL A 151 13.67 -18.28 23.89
C VAL A 151 12.31 -17.61 24.16
N ASP A 152 11.84 -17.75 25.40
CA ASP A 152 10.58 -17.29 26.00
C ASP A 152 10.44 -15.75 26.05
N PHE A 153 9.37 -15.19 25.48
CA PHE A 153 9.03 -13.74 25.52
C PHE A 153 7.62 -13.48 26.08
N THR A 154 7.16 -14.32 27.00
CA THR A 154 5.79 -14.23 27.56
C THR A 154 5.59 -13.07 28.56
N SER A 155 6.56 -12.17 28.78
CA SER A 155 6.51 -11.16 29.86
C SER A 155 6.30 -9.70 29.43
N MET A 156 6.29 -9.33 28.14
CA MET A 156 6.06 -7.93 27.70
C MET A 156 4.64 -7.60 27.21
N ASN A 157 3.78 -8.61 27.02
CA ASN A 157 2.44 -8.41 26.44
C ASN A 157 1.38 -7.86 27.42
N ASN A 158 1.65 -7.84 28.73
CA ASN A 158 0.61 -7.51 29.72
C ASN A 158 0.56 -6.03 30.15
N LEU A 159 1.44 -5.14 29.67
CA LEU A 159 1.40 -3.71 30.05
C LEU A 159 0.78 -2.78 29.00
N LEU A 160 0.71 -3.20 27.72
CA LEU A 160 0.22 -2.36 26.62
C LEU A 160 -1.32 -2.28 26.51
N TYR A 161 -2.04 -3.25 27.08
CA TYR A 161 -3.51 -3.33 26.98
C TYR A 161 -4.29 -2.44 27.97
N GLY A 162 -3.62 -1.74 28.88
CA GLY A 162 -4.29 -1.05 30.00
C GLY A 162 -4.65 0.43 29.82
N LYS A 163 -4.19 1.13 28.77
CA LYS A 163 -4.30 2.61 28.69
C LYS A 163 -4.83 3.21 27.40
N SER A 164 -5.17 2.40 26.39
CA SER A 164 -5.68 2.86 25.08
C SER A 164 -7.19 3.18 25.05
N SER A 165 -7.92 3.00 26.16
CA SER A 165 -9.39 3.13 26.18
C SER A 165 -9.94 4.56 26.38
N GLN A 166 -9.10 5.58 26.63
CA GLN A 166 -9.60 6.91 27.04
C GLN A 166 -9.36 8.05 26.04
N PHE A 167 -8.56 7.83 24.99
CA PHE A 167 -8.23 8.87 24.01
C PHE A 167 -9.20 8.94 22.82
N ILE A 168 -10.06 7.94 22.63
CA ILE A 168 -11.03 7.86 21.53
C ILE A 168 -12.19 8.86 21.70
N GLN A 169 -12.45 9.39 22.90
CA GLN A 169 -13.67 10.17 23.17
C GLN A 169 -13.63 11.67 22.86
N ASN A 170 -12.53 12.23 22.35
CA ASN A 170 -12.41 13.68 22.13
C ASN A 170 -12.14 14.11 20.67
N PHE A 171 -12.28 13.20 19.71
CA PHE A 171 -12.01 13.48 18.28
C PHE A 171 -13.07 14.35 17.58
N ASP A 172 -14.27 14.51 18.14
CA ASP A 172 -15.41 15.14 17.43
C ASP A 172 -15.49 16.68 17.47
N LYS A 173 -14.46 17.41 17.95
CA LYS A 173 -14.68 18.82 18.35
C LYS A 173 -13.82 19.94 17.78
N ILE A 174 -12.83 19.75 16.90
CA ILE A 174 -12.05 20.90 16.40
C ILE A 174 -11.82 20.85 14.89
N ASN A 175 -12.32 21.87 14.21
CA ASN A 175 -12.42 22.06 12.76
C ASN A 175 -11.36 23.08 12.30
N ILE A 176 -10.47 22.74 11.36
CA ILE A 176 -9.45 23.65 10.83
C ILE A 176 -9.43 23.58 9.30
N LYS A 177 -9.59 24.74 8.65
CA LYS A 177 -9.47 24.93 7.20
C LYS A 177 -8.01 24.75 6.75
N GLU A 178 -7.84 23.92 5.72
CA GLU A 178 -6.57 23.53 5.09
C GLU A 178 -6.11 24.56 4.03
N GLU A 179 -4.81 24.85 3.98
CA GLU A 179 -4.11 25.28 2.77
C GLU A 179 -2.93 24.31 2.53
N LYS A 180 -2.78 23.83 1.28
CA LYS A 180 -2.02 22.62 0.87
C LYS A 180 -0.50 22.86 0.68
N PRO A 181 0.39 21.89 0.97
CA PRO A 181 1.83 21.98 0.66
C PRO A 181 2.21 21.34 -0.70
N THR A 182 3.06 22.03 -1.45
CA THR A 182 3.48 21.70 -2.83
C THR A 182 4.60 20.65 -2.97
N THR A 183 4.55 19.88 -4.05
CA THR A 183 5.50 18.89 -4.60
C THR A 183 6.88 19.44 -4.89
N GLN A 184 7.90 18.98 -4.15
CA GLN A 184 9.30 19.05 -4.59
C GLN A 184 9.94 17.67 -4.30
N GLY A 185 10.11 16.89 -5.36
CA GLY A 185 10.61 15.52 -5.30
C GLY A 185 10.32 14.73 -6.56
N ILE A 186 9.28 15.10 -7.31
CA ILE A 186 9.06 14.54 -8.64
C ILE A 186 10.20 15.03 -9.54
N SER A 187 10.68 14.18 -10.46
CA SER A 187 11.70 14.53 -11.46
C SER A 187 11.51 15.97 -11.96
N LYS A 188 12.60 16.67 -12.27
CA LYS A 188 12.71 18.11 -12.58
C LYS A 188 11.68 18.72 -13.57
N ASN A 189 10.75 17.93 -14.12
CA ASN A 189 9.81 18.24 -15.18
C ASN A 189 8.32 17.88 -14.92
N ILE A 190 7.91 17.37 -13.74
CA ILE A 190 6.49 17.03 -13.48
C ILE A 190 5.93 17.96 -12.40
N PHE A 191 4.97 18.80 -12.77
CA PHE A 191 4.27 19.70 -11.84
C PHE A 191 3.16 18.96 -11.09
N GLU A 192 2.66 19.57 -10.01
CA GLU A 192 1.60 19.00 -9.17
C GLU A 192 0.28 18.77 -9.93
N GLU A 193 -0.02 19.64 -10.89
CA GLU A 193 -1.14 19.48 -11.82
C GLU A 193 -0.96 18.27 -12.75
N ASP A 194 0.28 17.97 -13.16
CA ASP A 194 0.61 16.83 -14.01
C ASP A 194 0.39 15.50 -13.27
N LEU A 195 0.64 15.45 -11.96
CA LEU A 195 0.39 14.23 -11.17
C LEU A 195 -1.09 13.88 -11.03
N ASN A 196 -1.98 14.87 -10.91
CA ASN A 196 -3.42 14.59 -10.88
C ASN A 196 -3.86 13.92 -12.18
N ILE A 197 -3.37 14.42 -13.33
CA ILE A 197 -3.65 13.85 -14.65
C ILE A 197 -3.14 12.40 -14.74
N ILE A 198 -1.91 12.17 -14.29
CA ILE A 198 -1.27 10.84 -14.27
C ILE A 198 -2.07 9.86 -13.40
N VAL A 199 -2.56 10.29 -12.24
CA VAL A 199 -3.39 9.46 -11.36
C VAL A 199 -4.72 9.13 -12.01
N ASP A 200 -5.38 10.10 -12.64
CA ASP A 200 -6.63 9.89 -13.37
C ASP A 200 -6.45 8.92 -14.55
N GLU A 201 -5.40 9.11 -15.35
CA GLU A 201 -5.05 8.23 -16.46
C GLU A 201 -4.78 6.79 -15.97
N LEU A 202 -4.00 6.64 -14.90
CA LEU A 202 -3.66 5.34 -14.34
C LEU A 202 -4.88 4.61 -13.78
N VAL A 203 -5.75 5.30 -13.03
CA VAL A 203 -6.97 4.68 -12.48
C VAL A 203 -7.93 4.29 -13.60
N ASN A 204 -8.04 5.11 -14.65
CA ASN A 204 -8.84 4.78 -15.84
C ASN A 204 -8.28 3.57 -16.61
N LEU A 205 -6.96 3.52 -16.80
CA LEU A 205 -6.27 2.38 -17.40
C LEU A 205 -6.54 1.11 -16.58
N TYR A 206 -6.32 1.17 -15.26
CA TYR A 206 -6.59 0.06 -14.36
C TYR A 206 -8.05 -0.41 -14.43
N PHE A 207 -9.01 0.52 -14.46
CA PHE A 207 -10.43 0.21 -14.57
C PHE A 207 -10.79 -0.47 -15.88
N LYS A 208 -10.15 -0.08 -17.00
CA LYS A 208 -10.31 -0.75 -18.30
C LYS A 208 -9.82 -2.20 -18.23
N GLU A 209 -8.62 -2.42 -17.71
CA GLU A 209 -8.04 -3.76 -17.56
C GLU A 209 -8.88 -4.66 -16.64
N LEU A 210 -9.41 -4.10 -15.55
CA LEU A 210 -10.36 -4.77 -14.66
C LEU A 210 -11.64 -5.23 -15.40
N ASN A 211 -12.18 -4.40 -16.30
CA ASN A 211 -13.41 -4.74 -17.03
C ASN A 211 -13.18 -5.69 -18.21
N ILE A 212 -11.97 -5.73 -18.78
CA ILE A 212 -11.55 -6.80 -19.70
C ILE A 212 -11.45 -8.15 -18.94
N GLY A 213 -11.23 -8.09 -17.62
CA GLY A 213 -11.13 -9.27 -16.77
C GLY A 213 -9.70 -9.78 -16.66
N LYS A 214 -8.70 -8.90 -16.78
CA LYS A 214 -7.31 -9.24 -16.48
C LYS A 214 -7.14 -9.48 -14.98
N GLU A 215 -6.25 -10.41 -14.63
CA GLU A 215 -6.03 -10.74 -13.23
C GLU A 215 -5.32 -9.65 -12.43
N VAL A 216 -5.31 -9.85 -11.11
CA VAL A 216 -4.69 -8.91 -10.16
C VAL A 216 -3.20 -8.72 -10.45
N ILE A 217 -2.46 -9.80 -10.74
CA ILE A 217 -1.01 -9.73 -11.00
C ILE A 217 -0.74 -8.91 -12.28
N THR A 218 -1.47 -9.19 -13.35
CA THR A 218 -1.36 -8.49 -14.64
C THR A 218 -1.73 -7.02 -14.52
N ARG A 219 -2.82 -6.71 -13.81
CA ARG A 219 -3.19 -5.33 -13.51
C ARG A 219 -2.13 -4.62 -12.65
N LYS A 220 -1.52 -5.31 -11.68
CA LYS A 220 -0.42 -4.77 -10.86
C LYS A 220 0.82 -4.47 -11.70
N LYS A 221 1.15 -5.36 -12.65
CA LYS A 221 2.23 -5.13 -13.61
C LYS A 221 1.95 -3.90 -14.48
N VAL A 222 0.75 -3.76 -15.04
CA VAL A 222 0.36 -2.56 -15.81
C VAL A 222 0.55 -1.27 -14.99
N VAL A 223 0.19 -1.29 -13.71
CA VAL A 223 0.40 -0.14 -12.82
C VAL A 223 1.90 0.16 -12.62
N LEU A 224 2.72 -0.87 -12.40
CA LEU A 224 4.17 -0.73 -12.25
C LEU A 224 4.85 -0.22 -13.52
N ASP A 225 4.49 -0.80 -14.67
CA ASP A 225 5.03 -0.43 -15.98
C ASP A 225 4.67 1.02 -16.30
N TYR A 226 3.43 1.45 -16.03
CA TYR A 226 3.02 2.84 -16.19
C TYR A 226 3.87 3.81 -15.35
N PHE A 227 4.11 3.51 -14.07
CA PHE A 227 5.00 4.35 -13.26
C PHE A 227 6.43 4.38 -13.79
N ASN A 228 6.96 3.25 -14.27
CA ASN A 228 8.31 3.17 -14.84
C ASN A 228 8.44 3.98 -16.13
N ASP A 229 7.46 3.88 -17.03
CA ASP A 229 7.42 4.59 -18.32
C ASP A 229 7.33 6.11 -18.12
N HIS A 230 6.64 6.55 -17.08
CA HIS A 230 6.54 7.95 -16.68
C HIS A 230 7.67 8.41 -15.74
N HIS A 231 8.64 7.54 -15.43
CA HIS A 231 9.76 7.80 -14.51
C HIS A 231 9.33 8.29 -13.11
N ILE A 232 8.24 7.72 -12.60
CA ILE A 232 7.65 8.05 -11.29
C ILE A 232 8.17 7.07 -10.24
N ASN A 233 8.78 7.60 -9.18
CA ASN A 233 9.16 6.79 -8.04
C ASN A 233 7.94 6.42 -7.19
N LEU A 234 7.75 5.13 -6.90
CA LEU A 234 6.61 4.62 -6.11
C LEU A 234 6.50 5.26 -4.73
N GLN A 235 7.61 5.51 -4.05
CA GLN A 235 7.61 6.11 -2.72
C GLN A 235 7.22 7.60 -2.78
N GLU A 236 7.67 8.31 -3.81
CA GLU A 236 7.33 9.73 -4.00
C GLU A 236 5.85 9.94 -4.33
N ILE A 237 5.29 9.14 -5.25
CA ILE A 237 3.86 9.21 -5.56
C ILE A 237 3.01 8.79 -4.36
N TYR A 238 3.45 7.80 -3.57
CA TYR A 238 2.77 7.44 -2.33
C TYR A 238 2.69 8.63 -1.35
N TYR A 239 3.81 9.33 -1.12
CA TYR A 239 3.81 10.53 -0.28
C TYR A 239 2.97 11.66 -0.85
N TRP A 240 2.96 11.83 -2.16
CA TRP A 240 2.09 12.80 -2.80
C TRP A 240 0.62 12.48 -2.56
N LEU A 241 0.21 11.22 -2.78
CA LEU A 241 -1.15 10.73 -2.55
C LEU A 241 -1.60 10.90 -1.09
N LEU A 242 -0.69 10.70 -0.12
CA LEU A 242 -0.98 10.94 1.30
C LEU A 242 -1.43 12.38 1.57
N ASN A 243 -0.81 13.36 0.89
CA ASN A 243 -1.10 14.78 1.05
C ASN A 243 -2.17 15.33 0.10
N ASN A 244 -2.56 14.56 -0.93
CA ASN A 244 -3.46 15.00 -2.01
C ASN A 244 -4.70 14.11 -2.12
N GLN A 245 -5.38 13.91 -0.99
CA GLN A 245 -6.63 13.14 -0.93
C GLN A 245 -7.87 13.98 -1.30
N THR A 246 -7.76 14.82 -2.34
CA THR A 246 -8.81 15.78 -2.69
C THR A 246 -9.82 15.28 -3.70
N ASP A 247 -9.49 14.23 -4.45
CA ASP A 247 -10.38 13.59 -5.41
C ASP A 247 -10.45 12.07 -5.16
N SER A 248 -11.46 11.45 -5.78
CA SER A 248 -11.76 10.05 -5.56
C SER A 248 -10.69 9.09 -6.12
N ASN A 249 -9.98 9.46 -7.19
CA ASN A 249 -8.97 8.63 -7.84
C ASN A 249 -7.68 8.64 -7.03
N SER A 250 -7.24 9.79 -6.51
CA SER A 250 -6.10 9.89 -5.59
C SER A 250 -6.32 9.09 -4.31
N ILE A 251 -7.51 9.20 -3.71
CA ILE A 251 -7.87 8.38 -2.53
C ILE A 251 -7.88 6.89 -2.90
N CYS A 252 -8.46 6.53 -4.05
CA CYS A 252 -8.52 5.14 -4.50
C CYS A 252 -7.12 4.55 -4.75
N LEU A 253 -6.24 5.30 -5.41
CA LEU A 253 -4.88 4.87 -5.69
C LEU A 253 -4.05 4.74 -4.41
N LEU A 254 -4.23 5.63 -3.44
CA LEU A 254 -3.64 5.46 -2.11
C LEU A 254 -4.14 4.16 -1.44
N GLY A 255 -5.44 3.87 -1.55
CA GLY A 255 -6.01 2.60 -1.09
C GLY A 255 -5.38 1.39 -1.79
N TYR A 256 -5.13 1.49 -3.10
CA TYR A 256 -4.44 0.48 -3.89
C TYR A 256 -3.02 0.22 -3.40
N PHE A 257 -2.26 1.28 -3.08
CA PHE A 257 -0.91 1.16 -2.55
C PHE A 257 -0.88 0.40 -1.23
N ASN A 258 -1.77 0.76 -0.29
CA ASN A 258 -1.90 0.09 1.00
C ASN A 258 -2.37 -1.36 0.86
N TYR A 259 -3.25 -1.66 -0.10
CA TYR A 259 -3.75 -3.02 -0.31
C TYR A 259 -2.70 -3.96 -0.90
N HIS A 260 -1.91 -3.50 -1.88
CA HIS A 260 -0.95 -4.34 -2.62
C HIS A 260 0.50 -4.21 -2.17
N GLY A 261 0.80 -3.29 -1.25
CA GLY A 261 2.15 -3.02 -0.77
C GLY A 261 3.03 -2.40 -1.87
N MET A 262 2.51 -1.40 -2.57
CA MET A 262 3.25 -0.73 -3.65
C MET A 262 4.26 0.26 -3.06
N GLY A 263 5.54 -0.11 -2.99
CA GLY A 263 6.58 0.75 -2.40
C GLY A 263 6.48 0.93 -0.87
N ILE A 264 5.55 0.21 -0.21
CA ILE A 264 5.30 0.22 1.24
C ILE A 264 4.86 -1.18 1.72
N ASN A 265 4.79 -1.38 3.03
CA ASN A 265 4.15 -2.57 3.61
C ASN A 265 2.63 -2.54 3.41
N THR A 266 2.02 -3.71 3.27
CA THR A 266 0.56 -3.83 3.13
C THR A 266 -0.15 -3.44 4.41
N ASP A 267 -1.17 -2.59 4.31
CA ASP A 267 -2.13 -2.29 5.36
C ASP A 267 -3.55 -2.35 4.80
N LYS A 268 -4.23 -3.47 5.04
CA LYS A 268 -5.59 -3.70 4.52
C LYS A 268 -6.65 -2.87 5.23
N GLN A 269 -6.40 -2.46 6.48
CA GLN A 269 -7.36 -1.66 7.24
C GLN A 269 -7.38 -0.23 6.71
N ILE A 270 -6.20 0.38 6.52
CA ILE A 270 -6.07 1.69 5.88
C ILE A 270 -6.63 1.64 4.46
N ALA A 271 -6.31 0.58 3.68
CA ALA A 271 -6.88 0.42 2.35
C ALA A 271 -8.41 0.40 2.35
N PHE A 272 -9.02 -0.31 3.30
CA PHE A 272 -10.48 -0.38 3.44
C PHE A 272 -11.10 0.99 3.74
N GLU A 273 -10.54 1.75 4.69
CA GLU A 273 -11.01 3.10 5.04
C GLU A 273 -10.89 4.05 3.84
N LEU A 274 -9.78 3.99 3.11
CA LEU A 274 -9.59 4.78 1.89
C LEU A 274 -10.58 4.40 0.80
N TYR A 275 -10.82 3.10 0.58
CA TYR A 275 -11.82 2.69 -0.39
C TYR A 275 -13.24 3.07 0.02
N GLN A 276 -13.57 3.08 1.31
CA GLN A 276 -14.85 3.63 1.81
C GLN A 276 -15.00 5.09 1.40
N LYS A 277 -14.00 5.93 1.72
CA LYS A 277 -13.99 7.35 1.37
C LYS A 277 -14.09 7.58 -0.15
N ALA A 278 -13.30 6.86 -0.95
CA ALA A 278 -13.36 6.98 -2.41
C ALA A 278 -14.69 6.46 -3.00
N SER A 279 -15.27 5.42 -2.42
CA SER A 279 -16.57 4.88 -2.84
C SER A 279 -17.72 5.84 -2.55
N GLU A 280 -17.66 6.60 -1.46
CA GLU A 280 -18.64 7.67 -1.16
C GLU A 280 -18.61 8.77 -2.21
N LEU A 281 -17.44 9.01 -2.82
CA LEU A 281 -17.23 9.90 -3.97
C LEU A 281 -17.49 9.21 -5.32
N GLU A 282 -18.25 8.12 -5.34
CA GLU A 282 -18.62 7.33 -6.52
C GLU A 282 -17.46 6.69 -7.32
N ASN A 283 -16.27 6.51 -6.73
CA ASN A 283 -15.17 5.84 -7.43
C ASN A 283 -15.45 4.35 -7.67
N PHE A 284 -15.43 3.91 -8.94
CA PHE A 284 -15.78 2.54 -9.32
C PHE A 284 -14.74 1.50 -8.92
N VAL A 285 -13.46 1.84 -8.98
CA VAL A 285 -12.38 0.93 -8.58
C VAL A 285 -12.44 0.69 -7.07
N ALA A 286 -12.65 1.75 -6.29
CA ALA A 286 -12.86 1.64 -4.85
C ALA A 286 -14.11 0.81 -4.50
N GLN A 287 -15.24 1.04 -5.19
CA GLN A 287 -16.45 0.23 -5.02
C GLN A 287 -16.18 -1.26 -5.28
N TYR A 288 -15.46 -1.59 -6.35
CA TYR A 288 -15.06 -2.96 -6.65
C TYR A 288 -14.25 -3.58 -5.50
N TYR A 289 -13.25 -2.86 -4.99
CA TYR A 289 -12.41 -3.35 -3.90
C TYR A 289 -13.19 -3.53 -2.59
N LEU A 290 -14.09 -2.60 -2.26
CA LEU A 290 -14.96 -2.75 -1.08
C LEU A 290 -15.87 -3.95 -1.20
N ILE A 291 -16.48 -4.18 -2.36
CA ILE A 291 -17.30 -5.38 -2.59
C ILE A 291 -16.46 -6.63 -2.31
N TYR A 292 -15.27 -6.72 -2.91
CA TYR A 292 -14.37 -7.84 -2.68
C TYR A 292 -14.01 -8.02 -1.20
N MET A 293 -13.65 -6.94 -0.51
CA MET A 293 -13.31 -6.97 0.92
C MET A 293 -14.50 -7.43 1.78
N TYR A 294 -15.71 -6.96 1.51
CA TYR A 294 -16.90 -7.38 2.23
C TYR A 294 -17.26 -8.86 1.99
N MET A 295 -16.83 -9.45 0.87
CA MET A 295 -17.04 -10.86 0.54
C MET A 295 -15.96 -11.77 1.16
N VAL A 296 -14.70 -11.38 1.07
CA VAL A 296 -13.54 -12.26 1.32
C VAL A 296 -12.74 -11.88 2.58
N GLY A 297 -12.94 -10.67 3.12
CA GLY A 297 -12.18 -10.12 4.25
C GLY A 297 -11.99 -11.12 5.40
N ARG A 298 -10.74 -11.49 5.66
CA ARG A 298 -10.33 -12.24 6.87
C ARG A 298 -9.99 -11.31 8.03
N ASP A 299 -9.56 -10.09 7.70
CA ASP A 299 -9.05 -9.08 8.63
C ASP A 299 -10.01 -7.89 8.80
N ILE A 300 -11.11 -7.86 8.04
CA ILE A 300 -12.19 -6.86 8.08
C ILE A 300 -13.50 -7.63 8.22
N ASP A 301 -14.42 -7.16 9.06
CA ASP A 301 -15.72 -7.79 9.24
C ASP A 301 -16.47 -7.93 7.91
N LYS A 302 -16.70 -9.18 7.50
CA LYS A 302 -17.47 -9.50 6.29
C LYS A 302 -18.85 -8.87 6.39
N ASN A 303 -19.32 -8.32 5.27
CA ASN A 303 -20.65 -7.73 5.20
C ASN A 303 -21.33 -8.11 3.88
N TYR A 304 -21.91 -9.31 3.86
CA TYR A 304 -22.51 -9.88 2.67
C TYR A 304 -23.70 -9.06 2.15
N ASP A 305 -24.48 -8.45 3.04
CA ASP A 305 -25.59 -7.58 2.63
C ASP A 305 -25.10 -6.32 1.92
N LYS A 306 -24.03 -5.69 2.41
CA LYS A 306 -23.39 -4.55 1.72
C LYS A 306 -22.78 -5.01 0.40
N ALA A 307 -22.05 -6.11 0.37
CA ALA A 307 -21.46 -6.67 -0.84
C ALA A 307 -22.52 -6.88 -1.93
N PHE A 308 -23.64 -7.53 -1.59
CA PHE A 308 -24.74 -7.78 -2.53
C PHE A 308 -25.41 -6.50 -3.03
N LYS A 309 -25.73 -5.56 -2.12
CA LYS A 309 -26.36 -4.29 -2.50
C LYS A 309 -25.45 -3.47 -3.41
N MET A 310 -24.16 -3.40 -3.11
CA MET A 310 -23.17 -2.67 -3.88
C MET A 310 -22.89 -3.34 -5.23
N SER A 311 -22.75 -4.67 -5.29
CA SER A 311 -22.54 -5.39 -6.55
C SER A 311 -23.72 -5.23 -7.49
N ARG A 312 -24.96 -5.22 -6.98
CA ARG A 312 -26.16 -4.93 -7.78
C ARG A 312 -26.11 -3.53 -8.41
N ARG A 313 -25.79 -2.49 -7.63
CA ARG A 313 -25.64 -1.11 -8.13
C ARG A 313 -24.53 -1.00 -9.18
N LEU A 314 -23.39 -1.65 -8.97
CA LEU A 314 -22.28 -1.62 -9.94
C LEU A 314 -22.65 -2.38 -11.23
N SER A 315 -23.41 -3.47 -11.13
CA SER A 315 -23.93 -4.24 -12.27
C SER A 315 -24.95 -3.46 -13.12
N GLU A 316 -25.76 -2.60 -12.50
CA GLU A 316 -26.70 -1.71 -13.19
C GLU A 316 -26.00 -0.73 -14.15
N ARG A 317 -24.77 -0.31 -13.81
CA ARG A 317 -23.90 0.50 -14.70
C ARG A 317 -23.32 -0.30 -15.88
N LYS A 318 -23.64 -1.59 -15.98
CA LYS A 318 -23.18 -2.52 -17.04
C LYS A 318 -21.67 -2.75 -17.09
N TYR A 319 -20.96 -2.50 -15.99
CA TYR A 319 -19.53 -2.81 -15.89
C TYR A 319 -19.34 -4.33 -15.68
N PRO A 320 -18.56 -5.02 -16.53
CA PRO A 320 -18.25 -6.45 -16.39
C PRO A 320 -17.83 -6.87 -14.98
N CYS A 321 -16.98 -6.08 -14.30
CA CYS A 321 -16.52 -6.41 -12.95
C CYS A 321 -17.67 -6.42 -11.93
N GLY A 322 -18.60 -5.46 -12.02
CA GLY A 322 -19.79 -5.40 -11.17
C GLY A 322 -20.79 -6.53 -11.46
N ILE A 323 -21.00 -6.84 -12.75
CA ILE A 323 -21.86 -7.95 -13.15
C ILE A 323 -21.29 -9.29 -12.65
N ASN A 324 -19.98 -9.51 -12.77
CA ASN A 324 -19.31 -10.70 -12.22
C ASN A 324 -19.43 -10.81 -10.70
N MET A 325 -19.28 -9.69 -9.97
CA MET A 325 -19.46 -9.69 -8.52
C MET A 325 -20.89 -10.05 -8.13
N LEU A 326 -21.89 -9.54 -8.84
CA LEU A 326 -23.29 -9.90 -8.60
C LEU A 326 -23.56 -11.38 -8.93
N ALA A 327 -22.99 -11.89 -10.01
CA ALA A 327 -23.09 -13.29 -10.38
C ALA A 327 -22.49 -14.20 -9.30
N TYR A 328 -21.33 -13.83 -8.76
CA TYR A 328 -20.71 -14.53 -7.64
C TYR A 328 -21.60 -14.52 -6.39
N CYS A 329 -22.29 -13.40 -6.10
CA CYS A 329 -23.24 -13.37 -4.99
C CYS A 329 -24.37 -14.38 -5.17
N TYR A 330 -24.93 -14.51 -6.37
CA TYR A 330 -25.96 -15.53 -6.66
C TYR A 330 -25.42 -16.95 -6.73
N GLU A 331 -24.16 -17.14 -7.11
CA GLU A 331 -23.53 -18.46 -7.18
C GLU A 331 -23.32 -19.05 -5.78
N TYR A 332 -22.83 -18.23 -4.83
CA TYR A 332 -22.46 -18.66 -3.48
C TYR A 332 -23.42 -18.22 -2.38
N GLY A 333 -24.51 -17.54 -2.71
CA GLY A 333 -25.48 -17.04 -1.73
C GLY A 333 -24.93 -15.93 -0.83
N ILE A 334 -24.09 -15.04 -1.37
CA ILE A 334 -23.51 -13.92 -0.62
C ILE A 334 -24.53 -12.78 -0.54
N GLY A 335 -25.18 -12.62 0.62
CA GLY A 335 -26.17 -11.56 0.89
C GLY A 335 -27.49 -11.78 0.15
N THR A 336 -27.68 -12.98 -0.40
CA THR A 336 -28.87 -13.41 -1.14
C THR A 336 -28.95 -14.94 -1.15
N SER A 337 -30.05 -15.52 -1.63
CA SER A 337 -30.14 -16.96 -1.84
C SER A 337 -29.40 -17.38 -3.11
N ILE A 338 -28.85 -18.60 -3.11
CA ILE A 338 -28.26 -19.19 -4.32
C ILE A 338 -29.29 -19.19 -5.45
N ASN A 339 -28.88 -18.72 -6.62
CA ASN A 339 -29.75 -18.68 -7.80
C ASN A 339 -28.96 -18.99 -9.07
N ALA A 340 -29.04 -20.25 -9.50
CA ALA A 340 -28.32 -20.73 -10.67
C ALA A 340 -28.76 -20.04 -11.98
N TYR A 341 -30.06 -19.75 -12.15
CA TYR A 341 -30.57 -19.06 -13.34
C TYR A 341 -30.01 -17.63 -13.45
N ARG A 342 -30.04 -16.87 -12.34
CA ARG A 342 -29.45 -15.52 -12.29
C ARG A 342 -27.95 -15.54 -12.50
N THR A 343 -27.26 -16.54 -11.94
CA THR A 343 -25.82 -16.75 -12.15
C THR A 343 -25.51 -16.92 -13.64
N PHE A 344 -26.24 -17.81 -14.32
CA PHE A 344 -26.10 -18.04 -15.75
C PHE A 344 -26.39 -16.79 -16.59
N GLU A 345 -27.50 -16.10 -16.33
CA GLU A 345 -27.90 -14.88 -17.03
C GLU A 345 -26.81 -13.79 -16.94
N LEU A 346 -26.23 -13.60 -15.75
CA LEU A 346 -25.19 -12.60 -15.51
C LEU A 346 -23.86 -12.98 -16.16
N PHE A 347 -23.43 -14.25 -16.10
CA PHE A 347 -22.22 -14.67 -16.81
C PHE A 347 -22.39 -14.61 -18.33
N GLN A 348 -23.59 -14.91 -18.86
CA GLN A 348 -23.88 -14.72 -20.28
C GLN A 348 -23.74 -13.24 -20.67
N LYS A 349 -24.28 -12.33 -19.85
CA LYS A 349 -24.13 -10.89 -20.06
C LYS A 349 -22.66 -10.46 -20.02
N THR A 350 -21.89 -10.90 -19.03
CA THR A 350 -20.47 -10.52 -18.91
C THR A 350 -19.62 -11.12 -20.03
N ALA A 351 -19.87 -12.36 -20.45
CA ALA A 351 -19.22 -12.98 -21.61
C ALA A 351 -19.52 -12.21 -22.92
N GLY A 352 -20.76 -11.73 -23.09
CA GLY A 352 -21.15 -10.88 -24.21
C GLY A 352 -20.43 -9.53 -24.26
N LEU A 353 -19.88 -9.06 -23.13
CA LEU A 353 -19.05 -7.86 -23.04
C LEU A 353 -17.55 -8.15 -23.27
N GLY A 354 -17.18 -9.38 -23.63
CA GLY A 354 -15.79 -9.78 -23.91
C GLY A 354 -14.92 -9.97 -22.67
N ASN A 355 -15.50 -10.01 -21.47
CA ASN A 355 -14.75 -10.20 -20.24
C ASN A 355 -14.31 -11.66 -20.08
N VAL A 356 -13.00 -11.89 -19.94
CA VAL A 356 -12.40 -13.23 -19.92
C VAL A 356 -12.93 -14.10 -18.78
N ILE A 357 -13.06 -13.53 -17.58
CA ILE A 357 -13.61 -14.23 -16.40
C ILE A 357 -15.06 -14.65 -16.66
N GLY A 358 -15.88 -13.77 -17.25
CA GLY A 358 -17.26 -14.08 -17.61
C GLY A 358 -17.38 -15.20 -18.63
N ILE A 359 -16.51 -15.20 -19.66
CA ILE A 359 -16.46 -16.26 -20.68
C ILE A 359 -16.13 -17.61 -20.04
N ASN A 360 -15.09 -17.67 -19.21
CA ASN A 360 -14.69 -18.90 -18.51
C ASN A 360 -15.82 -19.41 -17.59
N ARG A 361 -16.45 -18.53 -16.82
CA ARG A 361 -17.54 -18.91 -15.91
C ARG A 361 -18.80 -19.35 -16.65
N LEU A 362 -19.11 -18.78 -17.81
CA LEU A 362 -20.19 -19.26 -18.67
C LEU A 362 -19.88 -20.67 -19.21
N GLY A 363 -18.62 -20.95 -19.57
CA GLY A 363 -18.16 -22.29 -19.96
C GLY A 363 -18.47 -23.31 -18.86
N ARG A 364 -18.13 -22.97 -17.61
CA ARG A 364 -18.43 -23.80 -16.44
C ARG A 364 -19.93 -23.99 -16.18
N CYS A 365 -20.76 -22.99 -16.48
CA CYS A 365 -22.20 -23.15 -16.40
C CYS A 365 -22.72 -24.20 -17.39
N TYR A 366 -22.23 -24.21 -18.63
CA TYR A 366 -22.59 -25.22 -19.61
C TYR A 366 -21.99 -26.60 -19.30
N GLU A 367 -20.78 -26.67 -18.74
CA GLU A 367 -20.20 -27.96 -18.32
C GLU A 367 -21.04 -28.62 -17.21
N ASN A 368 -21.44 -27.84 -16.20
CA ASN A 368 -22.05 -28.37 -14.98
C ASN A 368 -23.58 -28.20 -14.91
N GLY A 369 -24.21 -27.64 -15.95
CA GLY A 369 -25.66 -27.38 -15.96
C GLY A 369 -26.12 -26.32 -14.95
N ILE A 370 -25.29 -25.31 -14.68
CA ILE A 370 -25.63 -24.24 -13.72
C ILE A 370 -26.56 -23.24 -14.40
N GLY A 371 -27.85 -23.33 -14.09
CA GLY A 371 -28.88 -22.41 -14.61
C GLY A 371 -29.24 -22.62 -16.08
N THR A 372 -28.71 -23.67 -16.68
CA THR A 372 -28.92 -24.08 -18.07
C THR A 372 -28.73 -25.60 -18.21
N GLU A 373 -29.06 -26.18 -19.36
CA GLU A 373 -28.77 -27.58 -19.64
C GLU A 373 -27.28 -27.80 -19.90
N VAL A 374 -26.78 -29.00 -19.57
CA VAL A 374 -25.40 -29.37 -19.86
C VAL A 374 -25.15 -29.33 -21.37
N ASN A 375 -24.07 -28.66 -21.77
CA ASN A 375 -23.64 -28.57 -23.16
C ASN A 375 -22.11 -28.53 -23.26
N GLU A 376 -21.52 -29.71 -23.43
CA GLU A 376 -20.06 -29.87 -23.47
C GLU A 376 -19.41 -29.13 -24.65
N LEU A 377 -20.07 -29.08 -25.81
CA LEU A 377 -19.55 -28.38 -26.99
C LEU A 377 -19.46 -26.87 -26.75
N LYS A 378 -20.52 -26.26 -26.19
CA LYS A 378 -20.49 -24.83 -25.83
C LYS A 378 -19.48 -24.54 -24.72
N ALA A 379 -19.35 -25.43 -23.75
CA ALA A 379 -18.33 -25.31 -22.71
C ALA A 379 -16.93 -25.28 -23.35
N PHE A 380 -16.64 -26.22 -24.26
CA PHE A 380 -15.39 -26.27 -25.02
C PHE A 380 -15.13 -24.96 -25.79
N GLU A 381 -16.09 -24.49 -26.59
CA GLU A 381 -15.95 -23.25 -27.37
C GLU A 381 -15.64 -22.04 -26.48
N LEU A 382 -16.28 -21.95 -25.31
CA LEU A 382 -16.06 -20.87 -24.35
C LEU A 382 -14.70 -20.96 -23.66
N TYR A 383 -14.29 -22.16 -23.23
CA TYR A 383 -12.97 -22.35 -22.61
C TYR A 383 -11.84 -22.10 -23.61
N GLN A 384 -11.98 -22.55 -24.86
CA GLN A 384 -11.03 -22.25 -25.92
C GLN A 384 -10.93 -20.74 -26.13
N LYS A 385 -12.07 -20.05 -26.26
CA LYS A 385 -12.11 -18.59 -26.40
C LYS A 385 -11.46 -17.87 -25.21
N ALA A 386 -11.71 -18.30 -23.98
CA ALA A 386 -11.10 -17.71 -22.79
C ALA A 386 -9.57 -17.94 -22.77
N ALA A 387 -9.12 -19.15 -23.09
CA ALA A 387 -7.69 -19.49 -23.17
C ALA A 387 -6.96 -18.67 -24.24
N ASP A 388 -7.57 -18.49 -25.42
CA ASP A 388 -6.99 -17.69 -26.51
C ASP A 388 -6.90 -16.20 -26.15
N LEU A 389 -7.91 -15.66 -25.45
CA LEU A 389 -7.90 -14.27 -24.97
C LEU A 389 -6.90 -14.06 -23.81
N GLY A 390 -6.72 -15.06 -22.96
CA GLY A 390 -5.81 -14.99 -21.82
C GLY A 390 -4.33 -15.26 -22.16
N ASN A 391 -4.03 -15.88 -23.30
CA ASN A 391 -2.67 -16.16 -23.76
C ASN A 391 -1.86 -14.90 -24.18
N ILE A 392 -2.40 -13.70 -24.02
CA ILE A 392 -1.75 -12.41 -24.33
C ILE A 392 -0.87 -11.96 -23.13
N GLU A 393 0.08 -12.79 -22.71
CA GLU A 393 1.17 -12.46 -21.77
C GLU A 393 0.86 -12.38 -20.25
N ALA A 394 0.08 -13.30 -19.68
CA ALA A 394 -0.07 -13.34 -18.22
C ALA A 394 -0.28 -14.72 -17.59
N ALA A 395 0.26 -14.87 -16.38
CA ALA A 395 -0.07 -15.92 -15.44
C ALA A 395 -1.32 -15.52 -14.65
N ASP A 396 -2.45 -16.05 -15.07
CA ASP A 396 -3.79 -15.68 -14.64
C ASP A 396 -4.44 -16.95 -14.06
N LEU A 397 -4.85 -17.01 -12.78
CA LEU A 397 -5.53 -18.17 -12.16
C LEU A 397 -6.82 -18.57 -12.89
N ASP A 398 -7.72 -17.65 -13.24
CA ASP A 398 -8.97 -17.93 -13.97
C ASP A 398 -8.69 -18.30 -15.45
N ASN A 399 -7.62 -17.80 -16.08
CA ASN A 399 -7.18 -18.24 -17.41
C ASN A 399 -6.54 -19.62 -17.33
N ALA A 400 -5.66 -19.84 -16.36
CA ALA A 400 -5.05 -21.12 -16.07
C ALA A 400 -6.12 -22.15 -15.73
N VAL A 401 -7.21 -21.76 -15.05
CA VAL A 401 -8.41 -22.58 -14.86
C VAL A 401 -9.10 -22.85 -16.21
N ALA A 402 -9.27 -21.86 -17.09
CA ALA A 402 -9.84 -22.09 -18.42
C ALA A 402 -9.00 -23.06 -19.26
N GLN A 403 -7.68 -22.89 -19.26
CA GLN A 403 -6.71 -23.77 -19.93
C GLN A 403 -6.68 -25.16 -19.31
N TYR A 404 -6.79 -25.25 -17.99
CA TYR A 404 -6.93 -26.52 -17.27
C TYR A 404 -8.24 -27.23 -17.63
N ASN A 405 -9.36 -26.52 -17.66
CA ASN A 405 -10.64 -27.07 -18.07
C ASN A 405 -10.62 -27.52 -19.53
N LEU A 406 -9.97 -26.74 -20.41
CA LEU A 406 -9.74 -27.12 -21.80
C LEU A 406 -8.85 -28.37 -21.91
N ALA A 407 -7.83 -28.49 -21.07
CA ALA A 407 -6.99 -29.68 -20.98
C ALA A 407 -7.79 -30.91 -20.54
N LEU A 408 -8.64 -30.78 -19.52
CA LEU A 408 -9.55 -31.84 -19.07
C LEU A 408 -10.52 -32.27 -20.19
N ILE A 409 -11.05 -31.31 -20.95
CA ILE A 409 -11.92 -31.60 -22.09
C ILE A 409 -11.19 -32.46 -23.12
N TYR A 410 -9.95 -32.11 -23.48
CA TYR A 410 -9.14 -32.92 -24.39
C TYR A 410 -8.72 -34.27 -23.79
N GLU A 411 -8.44 -34.35 -22.49
CA GLU A 411 -8.07 -35.60 -21.82
C GLU A 411 -9.20 -36.63 -21.82
N TYR A 412 -10.43 -36.16 -21.54
CA TYR A 412 -11.60 -37.02 -21.42
C TYR A 412 -12.45 -37.10 -22.69
N GLY A 413 -12.24 -36.22 -23.68
CA GLY A 413 -13.04 -36.16 -24.90
C GLY A 413 -14.48 -35.64 -24.66
N LYS A 414 -14.64 -34.63 -23.79
CA LYS A 414 -15.95 -34.03 -23.48
C LYS A 414 -16.37 -33.06 -24.58
N GLY A 415 -17.36 -33.42 -25.40
CA GLY A 415 -17.80 -32.60 -26.53
C GLY A 415 -16.83 -32.48 -27.72
N VAL A 416 -15.62 -33.06 -27.63
CA VAL A 416 -14.60 -33.12 -28.69
C VAL A 416 -13.88 -34.47 -28.67
N GLU A 417 -13.17 -34.81 -29.75
CA GLU A 417 -12.35 -36.03 -29.77
C GLU A 417 -11.24 -35.96 -28.71
N LYS A 418 -11.07 -37.06 -27.97
CA LYS A 418 -10.00 -37.20 -26.97
C LYS A 418 -8.63 -37.01 -27.62
N ASN A 419 -7.81 -36.14 -27.04
CA ASN A 419 -6.46 -35.86 -27.52
C ASN A 419 -5.51 -35.56 -26.36
N VAL A 420 -4.72 -36.57 -25.98
CA VAL A 420 -3.79 -36.48 -24.83
C VAL A 420 -2.68 -35.46 -25.07
N ASP A 421 -2.16 -35.34 -26.30
CA ASP A 421 -1.09 -34.39 -26.61
C ASP A 421 -1.56 -32.93 -26.44
N LYS A 422 -2.79 -32.63 -26.90
CA LYS A 422 -3.41 -31.33 -26.67
C LYS A 422 -3.71 -31.09 -25.19
N ALA A 423 -4.15 -32.11 -24.46
CA ALA A 423 -4.33 -32.00 -23.01
C ALA A 423 -3.02 -31.64 -22.30
N ILE A 424 -1.93 -32.36 -22.59
CA ILE A 424 -0.60 -32.08 -22.03
C ILE A 424 -0.12 -30.67 -22.40
N HIS A 425 -0.35 -30.23 -23.65
CA HIS A 425 -0.02 -28.87 -24.09
C HIS A 425 -0.70 -27.82 -23.20
N TRP A 426 -2.02 -27.92 -23.01
CA TRP A 426 -2.78 -26.96 -22.21
C TRP A 426 -2.49 -27.07 -20.71
N TYR A 427 -2.27 -28.27 -20.16
CA TYR A 427 -1.81 -28.44 -18.78
C TYR A 427 -0.47 -27.76 -18.53
N LYS A 428 0.49 -27.85 -19.47
CA LYS A 428 1.78 -27.15 -19.34
C LYS A 428 1.60 -25.64 -19.27
N ILE A 429 0.76 -25.06 -20.12
CA ILE A 429 0.51 -23.61 -20.12
C ILE A 429 -0.13 -23.20 -18.78
N SER A 430 -1.16 -23.90 -18.32
CA SER A 430 -1.83 -23.64 -17.04
C SER A 430 -0.88 -23.80 -15.83
N ALA A 431 -0.07 -24.86 -15.82
CA ALA A 431 0.89 -25.16 -14.77
C ALA A 431 2.00 -24.10 -14.67
N ASN A 432 2.49 -23.59 -15.80
CA ASN A 432 3.47 -22.50 -15.87
C ASN A 432 2.93 -21.19 -15.30
N GLN A 433 1.61 -21.01 -15.30
CA GLN A 433 0.93 -19.88 -14.66
C GLN A 433 0.68 -20.09 -13.16
N GLY A 434 1.15 -21.21 -12.59
CA GLY A 434 1.04 -21.49 -11.16
C GLY A 434 -0.25 -22.20 -10.74
N TYR A 435 -1.06 -22.73 -11.66
CA TYR A 435 -2.25 -23.47 -11.30
C TYR A 435 -1.90 -24.86 -10.79
N THR A 436 -2.09 -25.09 -9.49
CA THR A 436 -1.64 -26.31 -8.79
C THR A 436 -2.27 -27.57 -9.38
N ASP A 437 -3.58 -27.58 -9.67
CA ASP A 437 -4.22 -28.79 -10.21
C ASP A 437 -3.65 -29.16 -11.59
N ALA A 438 -3.25 -28.17 -12.41
CA ALA A 438 -2.57 -28.44 -13.68
C ALA A 438 -1.17 -28.99 -13.48
N GLN A 439 -0.42 -28.50 -12.47
CA GLN A 439 0.88 -29.05 -12.09
C GLN A 439 0.76 -30.50 -11.65
N ASP A 440 -0.23 -30.81 -10.81
CA ASP A 440 -0.51 -32.16 -10.31
C ASP A 440 -0.93 -33.09 -11.46
N LYS A 441 -1.82 -32.65 -12.34
CA LYS A 441 -2.22 -33.42 -13.53
C LYS A 441 -1.06 -33.70 -14.47
N LEU A 442 -0.23 -32.69 -14.73
CA LEU A 442 0.97 -32.86 -15.56
C LEU A 442 1.94 -33.87 -14.93
N ASN A 443 2.12 -33.82 -13.61
CA ASN A 443 2.95 -34.77 -12.88
C ASN A 443 2.40 -36.21 -12.93
N GLU A 444 1.07 -36.40 -12.88
CA GLU A 444 0.44 -37.71 -13.05
C GLU A 444 0.64 -38.27 -14.46
N LEU A 445 0.46 -37.42 -15.49
CA LEU A 445 0.54 -37.83 -16.89
C LEU A 445 1.97 -38.14 -17.34
N LEU A 446 2.98 -37.43 -16.80
CA LEU A 446 4.39 -37.66 -17.12
C LEU A 446 5.04 -38.83 -16.36
N LYS A 447 4.35 -39.40 -15.37
CA LYS A 447 4.82 -40.57 -14.60
C LYS A 447 4.33 -41.91 -15.16
N LYS A 448 3.42 -41.90 -16.12
CA LYS A 448 2.96 -43.08 -16.87
C LYS A 448 3.76 -43.23 -18.15
#